data_AF-A0AAU9FMD1-F1
#
_entry.id   AF-A0AAU9FMD1-F1
#
_cell.length_a   1.000
_cell.length_b   1.000
_cell.length_c   1.000
_cell.angle_alpha   90.00
_cell.angle_beta   90.00
_cell.angle_gamma   90.00
#
_symmetry.space_group_name_H-M   'P 1'
#
loop_
_entity.id
_entity.type
_entity.pdbx_description
1 polymer ?
#
loop_
_entity_poly.entity_id
_entity_poly.type
_entity_poly.pdbx_seq_one_letter_code
_entity_poly.pdbx_strand_id
1 'polypeptide(L)'
;MCGNPNTRLLSRLIIDFLILLGVYGAALVVLPQQLATAQRGFHCSDPSLRYPYRQPWLTKVHLTIAVVALPAAFVLVVEMLRAAFVPSAVELKQRFVFVGARIPSFISECYKIIGVYLFGLGLILLVIRLTKYSAGRLRPYFFDVCQPTWGEEGSENCADPSLPENYTSQYIEDFSCTEFAASQDLLALVRHSFPSGFVTSTWYAMGFLVFYAQARLFAPWLRLLRSTLQLACASVALVVCWERISTYQNHLSDVAAGAAFGGLLAFYVTVFVAHLFEEVRVKRRQWPRNEQIYGYAGYYNRPTYGY
;
A
#
# COMPACT_ATOMS: atom_id res chain seq x y z
N MET A 1 -1.12 -25.09 -31.58
CA MET A 1 0.21 -24.44 -31.55
C MET A 1 0.80 -24.54 -30.14
N CYS A 2 1.61 -25.56 -29.88
CA CYS A 2 2.32 -25.73 -28.61
C CYS A 2 3.56 -24.81 -28.60
N GLY A 3 3.40 -23.58 -28.12
CA GLY A 3 4.52 -22.66 -27.92
C GLY A 3 5.52 -23.23 -26.91
N ASN A 4 6.81 -23.13 -27.24
CA ASN A 4 7.94 -23.52 -26.39
C ASN A 4 7.73 -23.01 -24.95
N PRO A 5 7.87 -23.84 -23.89
CA PRO A 5 7.61 -23.43 -22.51
C PRO A 5 8.36 -22.14 -22.10
N ASN A 6 9.54 -21.90 -22.67
CA ASN A 6 10.33 -20.69 -22.44
C ASN A 6 9.68 -19.43 -23.04
N THR A 7 9.01 -19.52 -24.19
CA THR A 7 8.35 -18.36 -24.81
C THR A 7 7.06 -18.00 -24.08
N ARG A 8 6.34 -18.97 -23.52
CA ARG A 8 5.18 -18.72 -22.66
C ARG A 8 5.58 -18.00 -21.37
N LEU A 9 6.65 -18.45 -20.71
CA LEU A 9 7.17 -17.78 -19.51
C LEU A 9 7.60 -16.33 -19.81
N LEU A 10 8.37 -16.14 -20.89
CA LEU A 10 8.82 -14.81 -21.30
C LEU A 10 7.64 -13.87 -21.61
N SER A 11 6.62 -14.35 -22.34
CA SER A 11 5.44 -13.54 -22.65
C SER A 11 4.70 -13.07 -21.40
N ARG A 12 4.62 -13.90 -20.36
CA ARG A 12 3.96 -13.54 -19.09
C ARG A 12 4.75 -12.49 -18.32
N LEU A 13 6.07 -12.65 -18.22
CA LEU A 13 6.94 -11.65 -17.57
C LEU A 13 6.81 -10.27 -18.24
N ILE A 14 6.69 -10.25 -19.57
CA ILE A 14 6.47 -9.02 -20.33
C ILE A 14 5.10 -8.42 -19.99
N ILE A 15 4.03 -9.22 -20.00
CA ILE A 15 2.68 -8.75 -19.66
C ILE A 15 2.64 -8.18 -18.23
N ASP A 16 3.18 -8.89 -17.25
CA ASP A 16 3.20 -8.44 -15.84
C ASP A 16 3.98 -7.14 -15.68
N PHE A 17 5.13 -7.02 -16.38
CA PHE A 17 5.92 -5.79 -16.40
C PHE A 17 5.16 -4.62 -17.03
N LEU A 18 4.47 -4.84 -18.15
CA LEU A 18 3.66 -3.82 -18.81
C LEU A 18 2.47 -3.38 -17.95
N ILE A 19 1.82 -4.31 -17.24
CA ILE A 19 0.74 -3.99 -16.30
C ILE A 19 1.28 -3.14 -15.15
N LEU A 20 2.40 -3.53 -14.54
CA LEU A 20 3.03 -2.75 -13.48
C LEU A 20 3.42 -1.36 -13.98
N LEU A 21 4.07 -1.27 -15.14
CA LEU A 21 4.45 0.01 -15.75
C LEU A 21 3.22 0.89 -16.00
N GLY A 22 2.14 0.32 -16.53
CA GLY A 22 0.89 1.03 -16.77
C GLY A 22 0.24 1.56 -15.48
N VAL A 23 0.16 0.72 -14.44
CA VAL A 23 -0.42 1.09 -13.14
C VAL A 23 0.38 2.20 -12.46
N TYR A 24 1.71 2.06 -12.39
CA TYR A 24 2.56 3.09 -11.77
C TYR A 24 2.65 4.35 -12.63
N GLY A 25 2.71 4.23 -13.96
CA GLY A 25 2.67 5.36 -14.88
C GLY A 25 1.37 6.15 -14.74
N ALA A 26 0.24 5.47 -14.65
CA ALA A 26 -1.04 6.10 -14.38
C ALA A 26 -1.04 6.83 -13.02
N ALA A 27 -0.63 6.16 -11.94
CA ALA A 27 -0.67 6.72 -10.58
C ALA A 27 0.29 7.90 -10.36
N LEU A 28 1.49 7.83 -10.92
CA LEU A 28 2.57 8.78 -10.63
C LEU A 28 2.70 9.89 -11.67
N VAL A 29 2.28 9.67 -12.91
CA VAL A 29 2.48 10.63 -14.02
C VAL A 29 1.14 11.11 -14.56
N VAL A 30 0.27 10.21 -15.02
CA VAL A 30 -0.96 10.59 -15.73
C VAL A 30 -1.93 11.32 -14.81
N LEU A 31 -2.25 10.75 -13.63
CA LEU A 31 -3.25 11.35 -12.74
C LEU A 31 -2.82 12.74 -12.23
N PRO A 32 -1.57 12.96 -11.77
CA PRO A 32 -1.16 14.29 -11.33
C PRO A 32 -1.13 15.36 -12.42
N GLN A 33 -0.96 14.99 -13.69
CA GLN A 33 -0.93 15.94 -14.80
C GLN A 33 -2.34 16.26 -15.32
N GLN A 34 -3.23 15.27 -15.34
CA GLN A 34 -4.54 15.39 -16.00
C GLN A 34 -5.67 15.76 -15.03
N LEU A 35 -5.55 15.44 -13.74
CA LEU A 35 -6.58 15.81 -12.77
C LEU A 35 -6.19 17.07 -12.01
N ALA A 36 -6.99 18.11 -12.18
CA ALA A 36 -7.01 19.22 -11.25
C ALA A 36 -7.60 18.77 -9.91
N THR A 37 -7.07 19.30 -8.82
CA THR A 37 -7.62 19.07 -7.48
C THR A 37 -9.00 19.69 -7.39
N ALA A 38 -10.03 18.93 -7.03
CA ALA A 38 -11.35 19.48 -6.75
C ALA A 38 -11.23 20.60 -5.72
N GLN A 39 -11.79 21.76 -6.04
CA GLN A 39 -11.86 22.87 -5.10
C GLN A 39 -13.02 22.61 -4.14
N ARG A 40 -12.71 22.68 -2.85
CA ARG A 40 -13.68 22.54 -1.77
C ARG A 40 -13.59 23.77 -0.90
N GLY A 41 -14.73 24.37 -0.64
CA GLY A 41 -14.87 25.49 0.27
C GLY A 41 -14.74 25.10 1.74
N PHE A 42 -14.85 26.12 2.59
CA PHE A 42 -14.80 25.97 4.05
C PHE A 42 -15.77 26.92 4.73
N HIS A 43 -16.01 26.69 6.02
CA HIS A 43 -16.70 27.62 6.89
C HIS A 43 -15.68 28.24 7.85
N CYS A 44 -15.73 29.55 8.06
CA CYS A 44 -14.83 30.20 9.01
C CYS A 44 -15.01 29.65 10.43
N SER A 45 -16.22 29.25 10.83
CA SER A 45 -16.52 28.70 12.15
C SER A 45 -15.99 27.28 12.40
N ASP A 46 -15.46 26.59 11.38
CA ASP A 46 -15.06 25.17 11.51
C ASP A 46 -13.81 25.03 12.41
N PRO A 47 -13.94 24.42 13.61
CA PRO A 47 -12.81 24.25 14.52
C PRO A 47 -11.81 23.20 14.03
N SER A 48 -12.21 22.30 13.12
CA SER A 48 -11.36 21.20 12.64
C SER A 48 -10.22 21.66 11.73
N LEU A 49 -10.30 22.88 11.19
CA LEU A 49 -9.34 23.48 10.25
C LEU A 49 -8.40 24.51 10.92
N ARG A 50 -8.54 24.73 12.23
CA ARG A 50 -7.84 25.77 13.02
C ARG A 50 -6.63 25.24 13.80
N TYR A 51 -6.15 24.03 13.52
CA TYR A 51 -4.97 23.50 14.20
C TYR A 51 -3.69 24.17 13.69
N PRO A 52 -2.66 24.35 14.55
CA PRO A 52 -1.39 24.90 14.10
C PRO A 52 -0.63 23.88 13.24
N TYR A 53 0.09 24.36 12.24
CA TYR A 53 0.98 23.53 11.44
C TYR A 53 2.13 23.01 12.29
N ARG A 54 2.29 21.68 12.33
CA ARG A 54 3.43 21.01 12.95
C ARG A 54 4.17 20.20 11.91
N GLN A 55 5.48 20.40 11.82
CA GLN A 55 6.31 19.65 10.90
C GLN A 55 6.27 18.15 11.28
N PRO A 56 5.86 17.25 10.35
CA PRO A 56 5.79 15.83 10.66
C PRO A 56 7.19 15.22 10.69
N TRP A 57 7.49 14.43 11.71
CA TRP A 57 8.74 13.67 11.76
C TRP A 57 8.74 12.52 10.73
N LEU A 58 7.55 12.00 10.41
CA LEU A 58 7.37 10.95 9.41
C LEU A 58 7.39 11.54 7.99
N THR A 59 8.58 11.55 7.39
CA THR A 59 8.81 12.01 6.01
C THR A 59 8.52 10.96 4.95
N LYS A 60 8.48 11.37 3.67
CA LYS A 60 8.33 10.46 2.52
C LYS A 60 9.41 9.37 2.47
N VAL A 61 10.63 9.65 2.95
CA VAL A 61 11.73 8.67 3.00
C VAL A 61 11.41 7.53 3.95
N HIS A 62 10.94 7.84 5.17
CA HIS A 62 10.52 6.84 6.15
C HIS A 62 9.39 5.96 5.60
N LEU A 63 8.43 6.57 4.87
CA LEU A 63 7.36 5.82 4.22
C LEU A 63 7.91 4.86 3.16
N THR A 64 8.82 5.32 2.29
CA THR A 64 9.45 4.46 1.27
C THR A 64 10.20 3.30 1.90
N ILE A 65 10.92 3.53 3.00
CA ILE A 65 11.59 2.46 3.75
C ILE A 65 10.57 1.45 4.27
N ALA A 66 9.50 1.92 4.94
CA ALA A 66 8.48 1.06 5.52
C ALA A 66 7.65 0.27 4.49
N VAL A 67 7.43 0.84 3.31
CA VAL A 67 6.52 0.28 2.28
C VAL A 67 7.28 -0.46 1.16
N VAL A 68 8.56 -0.18 0.93
CA VAL A 68 9.32 -0.84 -0.15
C VAL A 68 10.46 -1.68 0.41
N ALA A 69 11.38 -1.05 1.14
CA ALA A 69 12.58 -1.72 1.61
C ALA A 69 12.27 -2.82 2.65
N LEU A 70 11.44 -2.51 3.64
CA LEU A 70 11.08 -3.44 4.70
C LEU A 70 10.34 -4.67 4.17
N PRO A 71 9.28 -4.57 3.33
CA PRO A 71 8.63 -5.75 2.77
C PRO A 71 9.54 -6.61 1.89
N ALA A 72 10.40 -5.98 1.08
CA ALA A 72 11.36 -6.72 0.26
C ALA A 72 12.35 -7.51 1.13
N ALA A 73 12.91 -6.88 2.17
CA ALA A 73 13.80 -7.53 3.13
C ALA A 73 13.09 -8.65 3.90
N PHE A 74 11.85 -8.41 4.34
CA PHE A 74 11.04 -9.40 5.06
C PHE A 74 10.81 -10.66 4.22
N VAL A 75 10.37 -10.49 2.97
CA VAL A 75 10.13 -11.60 2.04
C VAL A 75 11.42 -12.37 1.79
N LEU A 76 12.53 -11.67 1.53
CA LEU A 76 13.84 -12.29 1.32
C LEU A 76 14.28 -13.14 2.51
N VAL A 77 14.23 -12.59 3.72
CA VAL A 77 14.63 -13.29 4.94
C VAL A 77 13.75 -14.52 5.18
N VAL A 78 12.43 -14.39 5.04
CA VAL A 78 11.50 -15.52 5.22
C VAL A 78 11.75 -16.63 4.21
N GLU A 79 11.96 -16.30 2.94
CA GLU A 79 12.24 -17.31 1.91
C GLU A 79 13.63 -17.94 2.08
N MET A 80 14.64 -17.18 2.52
CA MET A 80 15.96 -17.73 2.87
C MET A 80 15.89 -18.70 4.05
N LEU A 81 15.21 -18.33 5.14
CA LEU A 81 14.99 -19.19 6.30
C LEU A 81 14.26 -20.47 5.90
N ARG A 82 13.24 -20.36 5.06
CA ARG A 82 12.50 -21.53 4.57
C ARG A 82 13.35 -22.41 3.67
N ALA A 83 14.16 -21.83 2.79
CA ALA A 83 15.08 -22.60 1.94
C ALA A 83 16.14 -23.37 2.76
N ALA A 84 16.57 -22.82 3.91
CA ALA A 84 17.54 -23.45 4.80
C ALA A 84 16.93 -24.52 5.72
N PHE A 85 15.76 -24.27 6.30
CA PHE A 85 15.19 -25.11 7.37
C PHE A 85 14.03 -26.01 6.94
N VAL A 86 13.37 -25.76 5.81
CA VAL A 86 12.24 -26.60 5.35
C VAL A 86 12.76 -27.72 4.46
N PRO A 87 12.55 -29.01 4.82
CA PRO A 87 12.97 -30.13 4.00
C PRO A 87 12.31 -30.10 2.63
N SER A 88 13.08 -30.33 1.57
CA SER A 88 12.57 -30.34 0.18
C SER A 88 11.49 -31.41 -0.09
N ALA A 89 11.26 -32.34 0.85
CA ALA A 89 10.20 -33.35 0.78
C ALA A 89 8.80 -32.80 1.10
N VAL A 90 8.74 -31.66 1.79
CA VAL A 90 7.50 -31.00 2.25
C VAL A 90 7.01 -29.95 1.24
N GLU A 91 7.83 -29.54 0.27
CA GLU A 91 7.47 -28.49 -0.68
C GLU A 91 7.83 -28.82 -2.12
N LEU A 92 6.87 -28.61 -3.03
CA LEU A 92 7.10 -28.73 -4.46
C LEU A 92 7.89 -27.52 -4.97
N LYS A 93 9.20 -27.70 -5.20
CA LYS A 93 10.04 -26.64 -5.77
C LYS A 93 9.91 -26.65 -7.30
N GLN A 94 9.25 -25.64 -7.88
CA GLN A 94 9.32 -25.38 -9.31
C GLN A 94 10.76 -24.97 -9.68
N ARG A 95 11.36 -25.64 -10.65
CA ARG A 95 12.71 -25.33 -11.13
C ARG A 95 12.59 -24.42 -12.35
N PHE A 96 12.94 -23.15 -12.18
CA PHE A 96 13.05 -22.22 -13.30
C PHE A 96 14.47 -22.28 -13.88
N VAL A 97 14.55 -22.53 -15.18
CA VAL A 97 15.79 -22.44 -15.96
C VAL A 97 15.65 -21.22 -16.85
N PHE A 98 16.43 -20.18 -16.58
CA PHE A 98 16.43 -18.95 -17.38
C PHE A 98 17.78 -18.86 -18.08
N VAL A 99 17.78 -18.85 -19.41
CA VAL A 99 18.99 -18.68 -20.25
C VAL A 99 20.12 -19.64 -19.84
N GLY A 100 19.80 -20.92 -19.63
CA GLY A 100 20.78 -21.96 -19.28
C GLY A 100 21.27 -21.96 -17.82
N ALA A 101 20.97 -20.93 -17.03
CA ALA A 101 21.29 -20.87 -15.60
C ALA A 101 20.12 -21.40 -14.74
N ARG A 102 20.45 -22.23 -13.73
CA ARG A 102 19.48 -22.72 -12.74
C ARG A 102 19.26 -21.66 -11.66
N ILE A 103 18.07 -21.08 -11.60
CA ILE A 103 17.74 -20.07 -10.58
C ILE A 103 17.44 -20.81 -9.25
N PRO A 104 18.02 -20.36 -8.12
CA PRO A 104 17.66 -20.86 -6.80
C PRO A 104 16.17 -20.69 -6.52
N SER A 105 15.52 -21.71 -5.95
CA SER A 105 14.07 -21.71 -5.71
C SER A 105 13.60 -20.54 -4.82
N PHE A 106 14.45 -20.05 -3.90
CA PHE A 106 14.11 -18.91 -3.05
C PHE A 106 13.96 -17.61 -3.86
N ILE A 107 14.80 -17.40 -4.88
CA ILE A 107 14.75 -16.20 -5.73
C ILE A 107 13.46 -16.19 -6.55
N SER A 108 13.06 -17.34 -7.09
CA SER A 108 11.81 -17.43 -7.86
C SER A 108 10.58 -17.18 -7.00
N GLU A 109 10.56 -17.62 -5.74
CA GLU A 109 9.44 -17.36 -4.84
C GLU A 109 9.41 -15.90 -4.37
N CYS A 110 10.57 -15.30 -4.08
CA CYS A 110 10.67 -13.86 -3.83
C CYS A 110 10.13 -13.05 -5.00
N TYR A 111 10.53 -13.37 -6.24
CA TYR A 111 10.07 -12.66 -7.44
C TYR A 111 8.54 -12.67 -7.57
N LYS A 112 7.91 -13.85 -7.43
CA LYS A 112 6.44 -13.98 -7.53
C LYS A 112 5.72 -13.13 -6.48
N ILE A 113 6.15 -13.24 -5.21
CA ILE A 113 5.51 -12.55 -4.10
C ILE A 113 5.73 -11.04 -4.18
N ILE A 114 6.95 -10.60 -4.51
CA ILE A 114 7.27 -9.18 -4.67
C ILE A 114 6.50 -8.60 -5.86
N GLY A 115 6.36 -9.34 -6.97
CA GLY A 115 5.56 -8.91 -8.12
C GLY A 115 4.10 -8.64 -7.74
N VAL A 116 3.46 -9.57 -7.04
CA VAL A 116 2.08 -9.40 -6.57
C VAL A 116 1.96 -8.27 -5.54
N TYR A 117 2.94 -8.14 -4.64
CA TYR A 117 3.00 -7.05 -3.68
C TYR A 117 3.07 -5.68 -4.36
N LEU A 118 3.97 -5.52 -5.34
CA LEU A 118 4.15 -4.28 -6.09
C LEU A 118 2.92 -3.93 -6.92
N PHE A 119 2.23 -4.94 -7.47
CA PHE A 119 0.96 -4.74 -8.16
C PHE A 119 -0.10 -4.14 -7.23
N GLY A 120 -0.31 -4.74 -6.05
CA GLY A 120 -1.24 -4.20 -5.07
C GLY A 120 -0.82 -2.82 -4.55
N LEU A 121 0.48 -2.57 -4.37
CA LEU A 121 0.97 -1.23 -3.99
C LEU A 121 0.63 -0.19 -5.07
N GLY A 122 0.77 -0.55 -6.34
CA GLY A 122 0.37 0.31 -7.46
C GLY A 122 -1.13 0.62 -7.44
N LEU A 123 -1.98 -0.37 -7.16
CA LEU A 123 -3.42 -0.18 -6.99
C LEU A 123 -3.76 0.76 -5.81
N ILE A 124 -3.08 0.63 -4.66
CA ILE A 124 -3.22 1.58 -3.55
C ILE A 124 -2.86 3.00 -3.99
N LEU A 125 -1.75 3.17 -4.72
CA LEU A 125 -1.34 4.48 -5.19
C LEU A 125 -2.38 5.09 -6.15
N LEU A 126 -2.98 4.29 -7.03
CA LEU A 126 -4.09 4.73 -7.88
C LEU A 126 -5.29 5.19 -7.05
N VAL A 127 -5.74 4.36 -6.10
CA VAL A 127 -6.88 4.70 -5.22
C VAL A 127 -6.61 5.99 -4.46
N ILE A 128 -5.43 6.13 -3.83
CA ILE A 128 -5.05 7.34 -3.09
C ILE A 128 -5.08 8.57 -4.01
N ARG A 129 -4.52 8.47 -5.21
CA ARG A 129 -4.43 9.61 -6.13
C ARG A 129 -5.80 10.02 -6.64
N LEU A 130 -6.59 9.07 -7.13
CA LEU A 130 -7.96 9.31 -7.60
C LEU A 130 -8.82 9.95 -6.52
N THR A 131 -8.79 9.40 -5.30
CA THR A 131 -9.57 9.93 -4.17
C THR A 131 -9.08 11.29 -3.70
N LYS A 132 -7.77 11.54 -3.66
CA LYS A 132 -7.23 12.85 -3.29
C LYS A 132 -7.58 13.96 -4.29
N TYR A 133 -7.50 13.67 -5.58
CA TYR A 133 -7.85 14.65 -6.63
C TYR A 133 -9.36 14.90 -6.68
N SER A 134 -10.18 13.87 -6.49
CA SER A 134 -11.64 14.02 -6.48
C SER A 134 -12.21 14.64 -5.21
N ALA A 135 -11.66 14.33 -4.03
CA ALA A 135 -12.25 14.78 -2.76
C ALA A 135 -11.85 16.22 -2.37
N GLY A 136 -10.66 16.68 -2.76
CA GLY A 136 -10.20 18.05 -2.49
C GLY A 136 -10.19 18.46 -1.01
N ARG A 137 -10.21 17.50 -0.08
CA ARG A 137 -10.44 17.78 1.33
C ARG A 137 -9.28 18.55 1.95
N LEU A 138 -9.62 19.68 2.58
CA LEU A 138 -8.69 20.52 3.33
C LEU A 138 -8.09 19.79 4.54
N ARG A 139 -6.86 20.14 4.91
CA ARG A 139 -6.16 19.60 6.09
C ARG A 139 -6.52 20.36 7.37
N PRO A 140 -6.31 19.76 8.56
CA PRO A 140 -6.62 20.40 9.84
C PRO A 140 -5.88 21.71 10.13
N TYR A 141 -4.75 21.95 9.46
CA TYR A 141 -3.94 23.18 9.61
C TYR A 141 -4.16 24.20 8.48
N PHE A 142 -5.28 24.09 7.75
CA PHE A 142 -5.52 24.88 6.55
C PHE A 142 -5.41 26.39 6.79
N PHE A 143 -6.02 26.92 7.85
CA PHE A 143 -6.02 28.36 8.12
C PHE A 143 -4.63 28.91 8.44
N ASP A 144 -3.78 28.14 9.12
CA ASP A 144 -2.43 28.55 9.51
C ASP A 144 -1.50 28.72 8.29
N VAL A 145 -1.67 27.87 7.28
CA VAL A 145 -0.81 27.85 6.08
C VAL A 145 -1.34 28.71 4.94
N CYS A 146 -2.63 28.60 4.62
CA CYS A 146 -3.21 29.30 3.46
C CYS A 146 -3.57 30.75 3.77
N GLN A 147 -4.01 31.05 5.01
CA GLN A 147 -4.57 32.35 5.40
C GLN A 147 -5.52 32.90 4.33
N PRO A 148 -6.69 32.27 4.16
CA PRO A 148 -7.55 32.55 3.02
C PRO A 148 -8.10 33.98 3.06
N THR A 149 -8.03 34.66 1.92
CA THR A 149 -8.63 35.97 1.67
C THR A 149 -9.63 35.89 0.52
N TRP A 150 -10.69 36.68 0.59
CA TRP A 150 -11.72 36.78 -0.44
C TRP A 150 -12.29 38.21 -0.50
N GLY A 151 -13.24 38.45 -1.41
CA GLY A 151 -13.79 39.78 -1.69
C GLY A 151 -13.03 40.54 -2.80
N GLU A 152 -13.58 41.66 -3.26
CA GLU A 152 -13.10 42.39 -4.46
C GLU A 152 -11.63 42.88 -4.37
N GLU A 153 -11.07 43.01 -3.16
CA GLU A 153 -9.67 43.38 -2.94
C GLU A 153 -8.90 42.40 -2.03
N GLY A 154 -9.46 41.24 -1.70
CA GLY A 154 -8.85 40.32 -0.71
C GLY A 154 -8.78 40.90 0.71
N SER A 155 -9.68 41.84 1.02
CA SER A 155 -9.77 42.53 2.31
C SER A 155 -10.43 41.69 3.40
N GLU A 156 -11.24 40.70 3.03
CA GLU A 156 -11.97 39.87 3.98
C GLU A 156 -11.17 38.62 4.36
N ASN A 157 -11.09 38.34 5.66
CA ASN A 157 -10.41 37.16 6.19
C ASN A 157 -11.15 36.66 7.44
N CYS A 158 -11.05 35.37 7.78
CA CYS A 158 -11.77 34.81 8.93
C CYS A 158 -11.32 35.35 10.31
N ALA A 159 -10.27 36.17 10.36
CA ALA A 159 -9.74 36.78 11.58
C ALA A 159 -10.27 38.20 11.82
N ASP A 160 -10.98 38.80 10.86
CA ASP A 160 -11.46 40.17 10.94
C ASP A 160 -12.65 40.27 11.92
N PRO A 161 -12.51 40.99 13.04
CA PRO A 161 -13.58 41.14 14.02
C PRO A 161 -14.76 41.98 13.51
N SER A 162 -14.63 42.63 12.35
CA SER A 162 -15.70 43.40 11.70
C SER A 162 -16.65 42.55 10.86
N LEU A 163 -16.35 41.26 10.66
CA LEU A 163 -17.21 40.35 9.91
C LEU A 163 -18.58 40.15 10.60
N PRO A 164 -19.70 40.38 9.89
CA PRO A 164 -21.02 40.07 10.42
C PRO A 164 -21.12 38.59 10.78
N GLU A 165 -21.78 38.26 11.90
CA GLU A 165 -21.91 36.87 12.40
C GLU A 165 -22.39 35.88 11.32
N ASN A 166 -23.21 36.33 10.37
CA ASN A 166 -23.69 35.52 9.23
C ASN A 166 -22.55 34.93 8.38
N TYR A 167 -21.46 35.67 8.18
CA TYR A 167 -20.32 35.21 7.36
C TYR A 167 -19.50 34.11 8.05
N THR A 168 -19.57 33.99 9.38
CA THR A 168 -18.90 32.88 10.09
C THR A 168 -19.50 31.52 9.75
N SER A 169 -20.79 31.51 9.40
CA SER A 169 -21.57 30.33 9.03
C SER A 169 -21.72 30.12 7.52
N GLN A 170 -21.21 31.05 6.71
CA GLN A 170 -21.27 30.96 5.25
C GLN A 170 -20.20 30.00 4.71
N TYR A 171 -20.56 29.26 3.67
CA TYR A 171 -19.64 28.41 2.94
C TYR A 171 -18.93 29.22 1.85
N ILE A 172 -17.60 29.30 1.91
CA ILE A 172 -16.76 30.08 0.99
C ILE A 172 -16.04 29.11 0.05
N GLU A 173 -16.36 29.17 -1.24
CA GLU A 173 -15.76 28.32 -2.28
C GLU A 173 -14.60 29.02 -2.99
N ASP A 174 -14.76 30.30 -3.31
CA ASP A 174 -13.79 31.12 -4.03
C ASP A 174 -12.92 31.90 -3.05
N PHE A 175 -11.65 31.52 -2.95
CA PHE A 175 -10.67 32.18 -2.09
C PHE A 175 -9.26 32.11 -2.67
N SER A 176 -8.45 33.11 -2.34
CA SER A 176 -7.01 33.13 -2.56
C SER A 176 -6.27 32.85 -1.26
N CYS A 177 -5.13 32.16 -1.34
CA CYS A 177 -4.20 32.09 -0.21
C CYS A 177 -3.20 33.26 -0.32
N THR A 178 -2.83 33.86 0.80
CA THR A 178 -1.82 34.94 0.79
C THR A 178 -0.46 34.41 0.34
N GLU A 179 0.19 35.07 -0.63
CA GLU A 179 1.46 34.60 -1.23
C GLU A 179 2.64 34.57 -0.24
N PHE A 180 2.59 35.33 0.84
CA PHE A 180 3.70 35.48 1.79
C PHE A 180 3.83 34.33 2.81
N ALA A 181 2.84 33.44 2.91
CA ALA A 181 2.75 32.49 4.04
C ALA A 181 3.42 31.12 3.80
N ALA A 182 3.55 30.65 2.55
CA ALA A 182 3.98 29.26 2.28
C ALA A 182 4.53 29.02 0.86
N SER A 183 5.30 27.94 0.69
CA SER A 183 5.73 27.47 -0.63
C SER A 183 4.56 26.91 -1.45
N GLN A 184 4.63 27.01 -2.79
CA GLN A 184 3.60 26.50 -3.71
C GLN A 184 3.33 25.01 -3.50
N ASP A 185 4.36 24.22 -3.22
CA ASP A 185 4.23 22.79 -2.89
C ASP A 185 3.39 22.57 -1.62
N LEU A 186 3.63 23.37 -0.58
CA LEU A 186 2.92 23.27 0.69
C LEU A 186 1.45 23.66 0.51
N LEU A 187 1.17 24.69 -0.28
CA LEU A 187 -0.18 25.12 -0.63
C LEU A 187 -0.96 24.03 -1.37
N ALA A 188 -0.34 23.35 -2.34
CA ALA A 188 -0.95 22.22 -3.05
C ALA A 188 -1.26 21.04 -2.10
N LEU A 189 -0.41 20.81 -1.09
CA LEU A 189 -0.60 19.74 -0.10
C LEU A 189 -1.79 19.96 0.83
N VAL A 190 -2.20 21.22 1.08
CA VAL A 190 -3.27 21.54 2.03
C VAL A 190 -4.63 21.02 1.57
N ARG A 191 -4.86 20.91 0.26
CA ARG A 191 -6.11 20.41 -0.35
C ARG A 191 -6.16 18.88 -0.50
N HIS A 192 -5.19 18.17 0.06
CA HIS A 192 -5.01 16.73 -0.12
C HIS A 192 -5.02 15.95 1.20
N SER A 193 -6.03 16.14 2.04
CA SER A 193 -6.16 15.41 3.31
C SER A 193 -6.71 14.00 3.13
N PHE A 194 -7.81 13.83 2.38
CA PHE A 194 -8.52 12.54 2.29
C PHE A 194 -8.09 11.70 1.07
N PRO A 195 -7.87 10.38 1.24
CA PRO A 195 -7.53 9.67 2.49
C PRO A 195 -6.06 9.93 2.86
N SER A 196 -5.67 9.52 4.08
CA SER A 196 -4.27 9.65 4.50
C SER A 196 -3.38 8.67 3.73
N GLY A 197 -2.65 9.16 2.72
CA GLY A 197 -1.80 8.30 1.87
C GLY A 197 -0.69 7.56 2.62
N PHE A 198 -0.17 8.14 3.71
CA PHE A 198 0.80 7.46 4.58
C PHE A 198 0.15 6.26 5.28
N VAL A 199 -1.00 6.46 5.91
CA VAL A 199 -1.74 5.40 6.60
C VAL A 199 -2.15 4.31 5.62
N THR A 200 -2.77 4.68 4.49
CA THR A 200 -3.23 3.71 3.48
C THR A 200 -2.09 2.82 2.99
N SER A 201 -0.94 3.41 2.65
CA SER A 201 0.21 2.68 2.11
C SER A 201 0.85 1.79 3.18
N THR A 202 1.00 2.28 4.41
CA THR A 202 1.57 1.49 5.52
C THR A 202 0.64 0.36 5.95
N TRP A 203 -0.68 0.59 6.03
CA TRP A 203 -1.65 -0.46 6.36
C TRP A 203 -1.68 -1.57 5.31
N TYR A 204 -1.60 -1.19 4.03
CA TYR A 204 -1.42 -2.17 2.97
C TYR A 204 -0.12 -2.98 3.15
N ALA A 205 1.01 -2.30 3.31
CA ALA A 205 2.32 -2.95 3.45
C ALA A 205 2.39 -3.90 4.65
N MET A 206 2.05 -3.39 5.84
CA MET A 206 2.10 -4.16 7.07
C MET A 206 1.04 -5.26 7.11
N GLY A 207 -0.17 -4.98 6.61
CA GLY A 207 -1.23 -5.98 6.47
C GLY A 207 -0.81 -7.13 5.55
N PHE A 208 -0.21 -6.82 4.40
CA PHE A 208 0.34 -7.83 3.50
C PHE A 208 1.39 -8.70 4.21
N LEU A 209 2.31 -8.09 4.96
CA LEU A 209 3.33 -8.84 5.72
C LEU A 209 2.73 -9.71 6.82
N VAL A 210 1.67 -9.27 7.49
CA VAL A 210 0.95 -10.07 8.51
C VAL A 210 0.36 -11.33 7.88
N PHE A 211 -0.38 -11.20 6.78
CA PHE A 211 -0.96 -12.34 6.06
C PHE A 211 0.12 -13.23 5.46
N TYR A 212 1.18 -12.63 4.91
CA TYR A 212 2.32 -13.36 4.37
C TYR A 212 3.03 -14.19 5.45
N ALA A 213 3.33 -13.58 6.61
CA ALA A 213 3.90 -14.29 7.75
C ALA A 213 2.98 -15.43 8.22
N GLN A 214 1.66 -15.22 8.22
CA GLN A 214 0.68 -16.24 8.58
C GLN A 214 0.74 -17.45 7.65
N ALA A 215 0.74 -17.21 6.34
CA ALA A 215 0.76 -18.25 5.33
C ALA A 215 2.12 -18.97 5.23
N ARG A 216 3.22 -18.25 5.46
CA ARG A 216 4.58 -18.74 5.16
C ARG A 216 5.29 -19.35 6.37
N LEU A 217 5.07 -18.84 7.59
CA LEU A 217 5.74 -19.30 8.81
C LEU A 217 4.86 -20.28 9.60
N PHE A 218 4.42 -21.37 8.97
CA PHE A 218 3.48 -22.32 9.57
C PHE A 218 4.10 -23.32 10.55
N ALA A 219 5.43 -23.42 10.62
CA ALA A 219 6.10 -24.41 11.45
C ALA A 219 5.81 -24.19 12.95
N PRO A 220 5.51 -25.25 13.75
CA PRO A 220 5.12 -25.09 15.16
C PRO A 220 6.16 -24.36 16.01
N TRP A 221 7.46 -24.58 15.76
CA TRP A 221 8.55 -23.93 16.48
C TRP A 221 8.71 -22.44 16.15
N LEU A 222 8.17 -21.97 15.01
CA LEU A 222 8.15 -20.57 14.60
C LEU A 222 6.93 -19.81 15.12
N ARG A 223 6.07 -20.44 15.92
CA ARG A 223 4.81 -19.84 16.38
C ARG A 223 5.01 -18.50 17.08
N LEU A 224 5.95 -18.43 18.03
CA LEU A 224 6.23 -17.19 18.76
C LEU A 224 6.82 -16.12 17.83
N LEU A 225 7.82 -16.48 17.01
CA LEU A 225 8.42 -15.54 16.06
C LEU A 225 7.38 -14.95 15.10
N ARG A 226 6.50 -15.81 14.55
CA ARG A 226 5.42 -15.38 13.66
C ARG A 226 4.51 -14.36 14.35
N SER A 227 4.02 -14.66 15.55
CA SER A 227 3.14 -13.75 16.29
C SER A 227 3.83 -12.43 16.61
N THR A 228 5.11 -12.46 17.02
CA THR A 228 5.90 -11.25 17.29
C THR A 228 6.06 -10.40 16.04
N LEU A 229 6.38 -10.99 14.89
CA LEU A 229 6.50 -10.27 13.62
C LEU A 229 5.17 -9.64 13.18
N GLN A 230 4.06 -10.35 13.36
CA GLN A 230 2.72 -9.85 13.05
C GLN A 230 2.36 -8.65 13.94
N LEU A 231 2.59 -8.76 15.25
CA LEU A 231 2.39 -7.67 16.20
C LEU A 231 3.29 -6.47 15.92
N ALA A 232 4.56 -6.71 15.54
CA ALA A 232 5.46 -5.64 15.13
C ALA A 232 4.95 -4.91 13.89
N CYS A 233 4.53 -5.63 12.84
CA CYS A 233 3.93 -5.01 11.64
C CYS A 233 2.67 -4.20 12.00
N ALA A 234 1.77 -4.76 12.81
CA ALA A 234 0.57 -4.06 13.26
C ALA A 234 0.93 -2.79 14.07
N SER A 235 1.92 -2.85 14.94
CA SER A 235 2.38 -1.69 15.72
C SER A 235 2.93 -0.58 14.83
N VAL A 236 3.68 -0.89 13.77
CA VAL A 236 4.17 0.10 12.80
C VAL A 236 3.01 0.82 12.11
N ALA A 237 1.98 0.08 11.69
CA ALA A 237 0.78 0.66 11.09
C ALA A 237 0.05 1.61 12.06
N LEU A 238 -0.05 1.22 13.34
CA LEU A 238 -0.68 2.04 14.38
C LEU A 238 0.14 3.30 14.73
N VAL A 239 1.48 3.19 14.79
CA VAL A 239 2.36 4.34 15.02
C VAL A 239 2.21 5.37 13.92
N VAL A 240 2.06 4.94 12.66
CA VAL A 240 1.78 5.87 11.54
C VAL A 240 0.41 6.55 11.69
N CYS A 241 -0.63 5.82 12.13
CA CYS A 241 -1.93 6.45 12.44
C CYS A 241 -1.80 7.51 13.54
N TRP A 242 -1.15 7.15 14.64
CA TRP A 242 -0.94 8.04 15.77
C TRP A 242 -0.16 9.29 15.37
N GLU A 243 0.91 9.13 14.60
CA GLU A 243 1.69 10.26 14.09
C GLU A 243 0.80 11.23 13.31
N ARG A 244 0.00 10.73 12.36
CA ARG A 244 -0.83 11.59 11.50
C ARG A 244 -1.89 12.38 12.26
N ILE A 245 -2.41 11.82 13.35
CA ILE A 245 -3.39 12.47 14.22
C ILE A 245 -2.68 13.49 15.12
N SER A 246 -1.61 13.07 15.80
CA SER A 246 -0.89 13.90 16.78
C SER A 246 -0.17 15.10 16.17
N THR A 247 0.24 15.03 14.89
CA THR A 247 0.83 16.15 14.14
C THR A 247 -0.19 16.93 13.29
N TYR A 248 -1.49 16.69 13.50
CA TYR A 248 -2.61 17.34 12.80
C TYR A 248 -2.53 17.27 11.27
N GLN A 249 -1.88 16.23 10.74
CA GLN A 249 -1.66 16.09 9.31
C GLN A 249 -2.93 15.65 8.58
N ASN A 250 -3.80 14.92 9.28
CA ASN A 250 -5.02 14.34 8.74
C ASN A 250 -6.12 14.33 9.81
N HIS A 251 -7.38 14.36 9.36
CA HIS A 251 -8.52 14.11 10.25
C HIS A 251 -8.57 12.63 10.64
N LEU A 252 -9.22 12.34 11.77
CA LEU A 252 -9.46 10.96 12.21
C LEU A 252 -10.20 10.14 11.13
N SER A 253 -11.17 10.74 10.43
CA SER A 253 -11.88 10.10 9.32
C SER A 253 -10.96 9.72 8.16
N ASP A 254 -9.96 10.54 7.87
CA ASP A 254 -9.04 10.34 6.76
C ASP A 254 -8.05 9.20 7.08
N VAL A 255 -7.69 9.06 8.36
CA VAL A 255 -6.88 7.96 8.90
C VAL A 255 -7.68 6.66 8.91
N ALA A 256 -8.93 6.68 9.38
CA ALA A 256 -9.80 5.50 9.41
C ALA A 256 -10.09 4.97 8.00
N ALA A 257 -10.46 5.84 7.06
CA ALA A 257 -10.67 5.46 5.67
C ALA A 257 -9.37 4.94 5.02
N GLY A 258 -8.23 5.57 5.33
CA GLY A 258 -6.94 5.10 4.85
C GLY A 258 -6.60 3.69 5.34
N ALA A 259 -6.79 3.43 6.63
CA ALA A 259 -6.60 2.11 7.23
C ALA A 259 -7.52 1.05 6.60
N ALA A 260 -8.79 1.40 6.37
CA ALA A 260 -9.75 0.53 5.70
C ALA A 260 -9.32 0.19 4.26
N PHE A 261 -9.01 1.18 3.43
CA PHE A 261 -8.55 0.94 2.05
C PHE A 261 -7.27 0.09 2.01
N GLY A 262 -6.29 0.40 2.85
CA GLY A 262 -5.03 -0.35 2.93
C GLY A 262 -5.24 -1.80 3.35
N GLY A 263 -6.01 -2.02 4.42
CA GLY A 263 -6.30 -3.35 4.95
C GLY A 263 -7.15 -4.21 4.00
N LEU A 264 -8.19 -3.63 3.39
CA LEU A 264 -9.03 -4.33 2.42
C LEU A 264 -8.24 -4.76 1.19
N LEU A 265 -7.35 -3.90 0.66
CA LEU A 265 -6.54 -4.29 -0.47
C LEU A 265 -5.46 -5.32 -0.08
N ALA A 266 -4.87 -5.21 1.10
CA ALA A 266 -3.94 -6.23 1.60
C ALA A 266 -4.61 -7.61 1.66
N PHE A 267 -5.84 -7.68 2.17
CA PHE A 267 -6.64 -8.89 2.17
C PHE A 267 -6.93 -9.37 0.73
N TYR A 268 -7.41 -8.48 -0.14
CA TYR A 268 -7.73 -8.83 -1.52
C TYR A 268 -6.53 -9.43 -2.26
N VAL A 269 -5.38 -8.75 -2.20
CA VAL A 269 -4.16 -9.15 -2.89
C VAL A 269 -3.61 -10.46 -2.33
N THR A 270 -3.62 -10.65 -1.02
CA THR A 270 -3.06 -11.87 -0.40
C THR A 270 -3.93 -13.10 -0.61
N VAL A 271 -5.26 -12.93 -0.59
CA VAL A 271 -6.21 -14.04 -0.72
C VAL A 271 -6.56 -14.35 -2.17
N PHE A 272 -6.91 -13.35 -2.98
CA PHE A 272 -7.45 -13.56 -4.33
C PHE A 272 -6.43 -13.41 -5.46
N VAL A 273 -5.31 -12.69 -5.24
CA VAL A 273 -4.29 -12.52 -6.29
C VAL A 273 -3.11 -13.46 -6.04
N ALA A 274 -2.59 -13.46 -4.81
CA ALA A 274 -1.47 -14.31 -4.43
C ALA A 274 -1.87 -15.74 -4.04
N HIS A 275 -3.16 -15.99 -3.77
CA HIS A 275 -3.68 -17.30 -3.33
C HIS A 275 -2.87 -17.89 -2.16
N LEU A 276 -2.45 -17.05 -1.20
CA LEU A 276 -1.48 -17.47 -0.17
C LEU A 276 -1.97 -18.62 0.71
N PHE A 277 -3.29 -18.79 0.84
CA PHE A 277 -3.93 -19.76 1.72
C PHE A 277 -4.56 -20.95 0.99
N GLU A 278 -4.40 -21.05 -0.33
CA GLU A 278 -4.99 -22.15 -1.11
C GLU A 278 -4.14 -23.43 -1.03
N GLU A 279 -4.78 -24.58 -0.84
CA GLU A 279 -4.12 -25.89 -0.78
C GLU A 279 -4.28 -26.62 -2.11
N VAL A 280 -3.17 -27.06 -2.73
CA VAL A 280 -3.21 -27.80 -4.00
C VAL A 280 -2.94 -29.28 -3.77
N ARG A 281 -3.82 -30.12 -4.31
CA ARG A 281 -3.65 -31.58 -4.34
C ARG A 281 -2.56 -31.94 -5.34
N VAL A 282 -1.49 -32.57 -4.89
CA VAL A 282 -0.45 -33.10 -5.77
C VAL A 282 -0.46 -34.62 -5.74
N LYS A 283 -0.60 -35.26 -6.90
CA LYS A 283 -0.43 -36.71 -7.03
C LYS A 283 1.05 -37.04 -6.82
N ARG A 284 1.39 -37.69 -5.72
CA ARG A 284 2.76 -38.13 -5.44
C ARG A 284 3.01 -39.42 -6.24
N ARG A 285 3.85 -39.37 -7.26
CA ARG A 285 4.33 -40.61 -7.91
C ARG A 285 5.46 -41.15 -7.03
N GLN A 286 5.19 -42.19 -6.24
CA GLN A 286 6.28 -42.97 -5.64
C GLN A 286 7.09 -43.58 -6.79
N TRP A 287 8.42 -43.44 -6.73
CA TRP A 287 9.30 -44.25 -7.56
C TRP A 287 9.07 -45.73 -7.19
N PRO A 288 8.88 -46.63 -8.16
CA PRO A 288 8.55 -48.02 -7.86
C PRO A 288 9.73 -48.65 -7.12
N ARG A 289 9.50 -49.04 -5.87
CA ARG A 289 10.36 -49.96 -5.13
C ARG A 289 9.54 -51.24 -4.95
N ASN A 290 9.37 -51.94 -6.07
CA ASN A 290 8.57 -53.15 -6.25
C ASN A 290 7.05 -53.02 -6.00
N GLU A 291 6.35 -53.93 -6.66
CA GLU A 291 4.93 -53.96 -7.00
C GLU A 291 3.98 -53.69 -5.82
N GLN A 292 3.20 -52.61 -5.94
CA GLN A 292 1.75 -52.56 -5.74
C GLN A 292 1.27 -51.12 -5.97
N ILE A 293 0.58 -50.91 -7.10
CA ILE A 293 0.08 -49.62 -7.54
C ILE A 293 -1.17 -49.27 -6.73
N TYR A 294 -0.99 -48.53 -5.63
CA TYR A 294 -2.05 -47.69 -5.06
C TYR A 294 -1.54 -46.25 -5.03
N GLY A 295 -2.12 -45.41 -5.89
CA GLY A 295 -1.80 -43.99 -5.94
C GLY A 295 -2.42 -43.27 -4.74
N TYR A 296 -1.63 -43.05 -3.69
CA TYR A 296 -2.04 -42.19 -2.59
C TYR A 296 -1.89 -40.71 -2.99
N ALA A 297 -2.97 -39.93 -2.91
CA ALA A 297 -2.94 -38.49 -3.08
C ALA A 297 -2.50 -37.82 -1.77
N GLY A 298 -1.47 -36.97 -1.83
CA GLY A 298 -1.07 -36.11 -0.71
C GLY A 298 -1.61 -34.70 -0.92
N TYR A 299 -2.02 -34.05 0.16
CA TYR A 299 -2.30 -32.61 0.17
C TYR A 299 -1.01 -31.89 0.55
N TYR A 300 -0.65 -30.87 -0.22
CA TYR A 300 0.40 -29.94 0.17
C TYR A 300 -0.27 -28.62 0.54
N ASN A 301 0.12 -28.05 1.69
CA ASN A 301 -0.22 -26.68 2.07
C ASN A 301 0.58 -25.71 1.21
N ARG A 302 0.37 -25.74 -0.10
CA ARG A 302 0.66 -24.64 -1.00
C ARG A 302 0.08 -24.82 -2.39
N PRO A 303 -0.30 -23.70 -3.02
CA PRO A 303 -0.32 -23.61 -4.46
C PRO A 303 1.12 -23.64 -4.95
N THR A 304 1.47 -24.66 -5.72
CA THR A 304 2.13 -24.33 -6.97
C THR A 304 1.22 -23.34 -7.68
N TYR A 305 1.72 -22.18 -8.09
CA TYR A 305 1.15 -21.49 -9.23
C TYR A 305 1.13 -22.51 -10.38
N GLY A 306 0.03 -23.24 -10.46
CA GLY A 306 -0.35 -24.05 -11.59
C GLY A 306 -0.94 -23.08 -12.57
N TYR A 307 -0.08 -22.39 -13.30
CA TYR A 307 -0.48 -21.60 -14.45
C TYR A 307 0.48 -21.88 -15.60
#